data_AF-W1RP92-F1
#
_entry.id   AF-W1RP92-F1
#
_cell.length_a   1.000
_cell.length_b   1.000
_cell.length_c   1.000
_cell.angle_alpha   90.00
_cell.angle_beta   90.00
_cell.angle_gamma   90.00
#
_symmetry.space_group_name_H-M   'P 1'
#
loop_
_entity.id
_entity.type
_entity.pdbx_description
1 polymer ?
#
loop_
_entity_poly.entity_id
_entity_poly.type
_entity_poly.pdbx_seq_one_letter_code
_entity_poly.pdbx_strand_id
1 'polypeptide(L)'
;MIGAALLLAAGASLPAADAPLDATAPVAGAPIDSPVQIHSHIHAGEQQPGHGPVLIDVTYVSDIMGVVSGGIKQRARYLNNLDVVAELDLEDMLGWRGAEMHVYGIYNNGQSISALVGDAQMVSSIESGTPAVKLYEAWIDQMLSPELSVRAGLYDLNSEFDVLESAGGF
;
A
#
# COMPACT_ATOMS: atom_id res chain seq x y z
N MET A 1 30.72 -6.19 -12.23
CA MET A 1 30.84 -5.11 -11.23
C MET A 1 29.43 -4.67 -10.91
N ILE A 2 28.95 -5.02 -9.71
CA ILE A 2 27.55 -4.86 -9.28
C ILE A 2 27.42 -3.48 -8.64
N GLY A 3 26.51 -2.65 -9.15
CA GLY A 3 26.13 -1.38 -8.55
C GLY A 3 24.64 -1.40 -8.25
N ALA A 4 24.25 -1.96 -7.10
CA ALA A 4 22.90 -1.82 -6.59
C ALA A 4 22.79 -0.46 -5.89
N ALA A 5 21.98 0.44 -6.45
CA ALA A 5 21.61 1.69 -5.80
C ALA A 5 20.62 1.36 -4.67
N LEU A 6 21.13 1.26 -3.46
CA LEU A 6 20.33 1.19 -2.24
C LEU A 6 19.71 2.56 -1.99
N LEU A 7 18.44 2.74 -2.36
CA LEU A 7 17.66 3.89 -1.94
C LEU A 7 17.17 3.63 -0.50
N LEU A 8 17.89 4.17 0.49
CA LEU A 8 17.39 4.23 1.86
C LEU A 8 16.15 5.14 1.88
N ALA A 9 14.95 4.57 1.92
CA ALA A 9 13.82 5.27 2.50
C ALA A 9 14.09 5.39 4.00
N ALA A 10 14.53 6.56 4.43
CA ALA A 10 14.73 6.86 5.84
C ALA A 10 13.40 6.70 6.58
N GLY A 11 13.27 5.62 7.35
CA GLY A 11 12.22 5.44 8.33
C GLY A 11 12.38 6.49 9.42
N ALA A 12 11.77 7.65 9.25
CA ALA A 12 11.53 8.57 10.35
C ALA A 12 10.37 7.98 11.16
N SER A 13 10.69 7.23 12.22
CA SER A 13 9.73 6.99 13.28
C SER A 13 9.47 8.33 13.97
N LEU A 14 8.41 9.02 13.56
CA LEU A 14 7.88 10.11 14.35
C LEU A 14 7.26 9.49 15.60
N PRO A 15 7.57 10.01 16.81
CA PRO A 15 6.99 9.50 18.03
C PRO A 15 5.46 9.58 17.92
N ALA A 16 4.77 8.53 18.36
CA ALA A 16 3.31 8.51 18.44
C ALA A 16 2.85 9.75 19.21
N ALA A 17 2.26 10.70 18.49
CA ALA A 17 1.70 11.92 19.06
C ALA A 17 0.36 11.58 19.72
N ASP A 18 0.41 10.87 20.86
CA ASP A 18 -0.72 10.75 21.79
C ASP A 18 -0.87 12.01 22.67
N ALA A 19 -0.04 13.04 22.45
CA ALA A 19 -0.25 14.35 23.03
C ALA A 19 -1.53 14.98 22.44
N PRO A 20 -2.40 15.60 23.26
CA PRO A 20 -3.55 16.33 22.74
C PRO A 20 -3.04 17.46 21.83
N LEU A 21 -3.27 17.32 20.52
CA LEU A 21 -3.06 18.39 19.57
C LEU A 21 -4.10 19.48 19.85
N ASP A 22 -3.62 20.69 20.16
CA ASP A 22 -4.45 21.86 20.41
C ASP A 22 -5.24 22.23 19.15
N ALA A 23 -6.56 22.06 19.21
CA ALA A 23 -7.48 22.28 18.11
C ALA A 23 -7.62 23.75 17.67
N THR A 24 -6.89 24.68 18.31
CA THR A 24 -6.90 26.11 17.98
C THR A 24 -5.74 26.54 17.07
N ALA A 25 -4.79 25.66 16.78
CA ALA A 25 -3.69 25.96 15.86
C ALA A 25 -4.16 25.94 14.39
N PRO A 26 -3.85 26.97 13.58
CA PRO A 26 -4.22 26.97 12.17
C PRO A 26 -3.49 25.84 11.44
N VAL A 27 -4.24 24.91 10.86
CA VAL A 27 -3.69 23.92 9.93
C VAL A 27 -3.46 24.64 8.60
N ALA A 28 -2.19 24.79 8.21
CA ALA A 28 -1.86 25.22 6.86
C ALA A 28 -2.36 24.14 5.89
N GLY A 29 -3.34 24.48 5.05
CA GLY A 29 -3.86 23.57 4.03
C GLY A 29 -2.73 23.21 3.05
N ALA A 30 -2.44 21.93 2.90
CA ALA A 30 -1.62 21.46 1.78
C ALA A 30 -2.34 21.81 0.46
N PRO A 31 -1.62 22.22 -0.59
CA PRO A 31 -2.22 22.51 -1.88
C PRO A 31 -3.03 21.31 -2.40
N ILE A 32 -4.30 21.53 -2.73
CA ILE A 32 -5.24 20.50 -3.24
C ILE A 32 -4.92 20.11 -4.70
N ASP A 33 -3.89 20.70 -5.30
CA ASP A 33 -3.58 20.62 -6.73
C ASP A 33 -2.42 19.66 -7.05
N SER A 34 -1.96 18.87 -6.06
CA SER A 34 -1.08 17.75 -6.37
C SER A 34 -1.89 16.72 -7.16
N PRO A 35 -1.50 16.35 -8.39
CA PRO A 35 -2.22 15.32 -9.13
C PRO A 35 -2.27 14.07 -8.27
N VAL A 36 -3.49 13.65 -7.90
CA VAL A 36 -3.72 12.36 -7.29
C VAL A 36 -3.32 11.33 -8.32
N GLN A 37 -2.10 10.81 -8.20
CA GLN A 37 -1.67 9.61 -8.88
C GLN A 37 -2.46 8.46 -8.26
N ILE A 38 -3.63 8.16 -8.84
CA ILE A 38 -4.38 6.96 -8.50
C ILE A 38 -3.55 5.78 -9.03
N HIS A 39 -2.70 5.22 -8.16
CA HIS A 39 -2.12 3.92 -8.42
C HIS A 39 -3.21 2.88 -8.17
N SER A 40 -3.83 2.47 -9.27
CA SER A 40 -4.64 1.26 -9.31
C SER A 40 -3.68 0.07 -9.16
N HIS A 41 -3.66 -0.57 -7.99
CA HIS A 41 -3.02 -1.89 -7.83
C HIS A 41 -3.92 -3.03 -8.32
N ILE A 42 -4.84 -2.76 -9.26
CA ILE A 42 -5.54 -3.81 -10.00
C ILE A 42 -4.53 -4.39 -10.98
N HIS A 43 -4.01 -5.57 -10.65
CA HIS A 43 -3.03 -6.28 -11.46
C HIS A 43 -3.74 -6.92 -12.66
N ALA A 44 -3.94 -6.15 -13.71
CA ALA A 44 -4.04 -6.68 -15.06
C ALA A 44 -2.68 -6.51 -15.76
N GLY A 45 -1.70 -7.33 -15.38
CA GLY A 45 -0.53 -7.64 -16.22
C GLY A 45 0.46 -6.52 -16.60
N GLU A 46 0.42 -5.33 -16.00
CA GLU A 46 1.45 -4.31 -16.27
C GLU A 46 2.71 -4.56 -15.43
N GLN A 47 3.50 -5.57 -15.80
CA GLN A 47 4.92 -5.58 -15.47
C GLN A 47 5.57 -4.42 -16.22
N GLN A 48 6.11 -3.44 -15.50
CA GLN A 48 6.72 -2.30 -16.16
C GLN A 48 8.04 -2.76 -16.84
N PRO A 49 8.25 -2.55 -18.15
CA PRO A 49 9.45 -3.10 -18.77
C PRO A 49 10.71 -2.36 -18.28
N GLY A 50 11.66 -3.09 -17.68
CA GLY A 50 13.05 -2.63 -17.56
C GLY A 50 13.56 -2.15 -16.19
N HIS A 51 12.95 -2.55 -15.08
CA HIS A 51 13.57 -2.43 -13.76
C HIS A 51 14.71 -3.46 -13.59
N GLY A 52 15.67 -3.15 -12.71
CA GLY A 52 16.73 -4.10 -12.34
C GLY A 52 16.19 -5.31 -11.56
N PRO A 53 17.06 -6.19 -11.04
CA PRO A 53 16.65 -7.46 -10.41
C PRO A 53 15.84 -7.32 -9.11
N VAL A 54 15.61 -6.07 -8.68
CA VAL A 54 14.83 -5.71 -7.51
C VAL A 54 13.97 -4.50 -7.88
N LEU A 55 12.66 -4.64 -7.69
CA LEU A 55 11.70 -3.55 -7.66
C LEU A 55 11.15 -3.45 -6.24
N ILE A 56 11.15 -2.24 -5.71
CA ILE A 56 10.47 -1.93 -4.45
C ILE A 56 9.65 -0.66 -4.68
N ASP A 57 8.34 -0.77 -4.48
CA ASP A 57 7.42 0.36 -4.44
C ASP A 57 6.94 0.55 -3.01
N VAL A 58 6.93 1.81 -2.56
CA VAL A 58 6.51 2.20 -1.22
C VAL A 58 5.63 3.43 -1.31
N THR A 59 4.37 3.29 -0.90
CA THR A 59 3.43 4.40 -0.80
C THR A 59 3.12 4.68 0.67
N TYR A 60 3.24 5.94 1.08
CA TYR A 60 2.91 6.37 2.44
C TYR A 60 1.90 7.51 2.43
N VAL A 61 0.79 7.32 3.13
CA VAL A 61 -0.27 8.34 3.33
C VAL A 61 -0.34 8.67 4.81
N SER A 62 -0.47 9.97 5.12
CA SER A 62 -0.62 10.43 6.49
C SER A 62 -1.61 11.59 6.60
N ASP A 63 -2.58 11.45 7.49
CA ASP A 63 -3.63 12.44 7.71
C ASP A 63 -3.74 12.83 9.19
N ILE A 64 -4.07 14.10 9.45
CA ILE A 64 -4.50 14.56 10.77
C ILE A 64 -5.91 15.11 10.64
N MET A 65 -6.85 14.54 11.40
CA MET A 65 -8.26 14.92 11.38
C MET A 65 -8.75 15.22 12.78
N GLY A 66 -9.63 16.22 12.93
CA GLY A 66 -10.14 16.63 14.24
C GLY A 66 -11.64 16.87 14.24
N VAL A 67 -12.31 16.36 15.26
CA VAL A 67 -13.73 16.69 15.53
C VAL A 67 -13.78 18.01 16.31
N VAL A 68 -14.15 19.10 15.65
CA VAL A 68 -14.16 20.46 16.21
C VAL A 68 -15.46 20.82 16.93
N SER A 69 -16.58 20.20 16.56
CA SER A 69 -17.90 20.41 17.17
C SER A 69 -18.79 19.19 16.93
N GLY A 70 -19.76 18.95 17.80
CA GLY A 70 -20.62 17.76 17.77
C GLY A 70 -19.84 16.45 18.01
N GLY A 71 -20.31 15.38 17.37
CA GLY A 71 -19.74 14.02 17.46
C GLY A 71 -19.89 13.35 18.83
N ILE A 72 -19.30 12.18 18.98
CA ILE A 72 -19.22 11.44 20.25
C ILE A 72 -18.09 12.01 21.14
N LYS A 73 -16.95 12.38 20.53
CA LYS A 73 -15.79 12.96 21.23
C LYS A 73 -15.05 13.96 20.36
N GLN A 74 -14.80 15.15 20.90
CA GLN A 74 -13.96 16.18 20.26
C GLN A 74 -12.49 15.91 20.53
N ARG A 75 -11.78 15.43 19.52
CA ARG A 75 -10.35 15.10 19.59
C ARG A 75 -9.76 15.00 18.18
N ALA A 76 -8.45 15.21 18.09
CA ALA A 76 -7.67 14.93 16.90
C ALA A 76 -7.23 13.45 16.81
N ARG A 77 -7.06 12.98 15.58
CA ARG A 77 -6.50 11.67 15.24
C ARG A 77 -5.45 11.86 14.17
N TYR A 78 -4.34 11.17 14.34
CA TYR A 78 -3.37 10.95 13.29
C TYR A 78 -3.63 9.57 12.68
N LEU A 79 -3.81 9.50 11.37
CA LEU A 79 -4.00 8.26 10.63
C LEU A 79 -2.82 8.09 9.67
N ASN A 80 -2.43 6.84 9.43
CA ASN A 80 -1.46 6.54 8.38
C ASN A 80 -1.77 5.22 7.67
N ASN A 81 -1.23 5.12 6.45
CA ASN A 81 -1.19 3.92 5.64
C ASN A 81 0.20 3.80 5.03
N LEU A 82 0.81 2.63 5.17
CA LEU A 82 2.03 2.26 4.46
C LEU A 82 1.71 1.07 3.56
N ASP A 83 1.89 1.25 2.26
CA ASP A 83 1.80 0.24 1.21
C ASP A 83 3.20 -0.13 0.75
N VAL A 84 3.50 -1.41 0.66
CA VAL A 84 4.80 -1.92 0.18
C VAL A 84 4.59 -3.04 -0.81
N VAL A 85 5.13 -2.87 -2.01
CA VAL A 85 5.25 -3.92 -3.04
C VAL A 85 6.74 -4.19 -3.26
N ALA A 86 7.10 -5.47 -3.37
CA ALA A 86 8.44 -5.88 -3.74
C ALA A 86 8.39 -7.00 -4.77
N GLU A 87 9.16 -6.86 -5.84
CA GLU A 87 9.38 -7.89 -6.85
C GLU A 87 10.87 -8.17 -6.98
N LEU A 88 11.22 -9.44 -7.02
CA LEU A 88 12.61 -9.91 -7.05
C LEU A 88 12.81 -10.90 -8.20
N ASP A 89 13.81 -10.64 -9.03
CA ASP A 89 14.37 -11.63 -9.95
C ASP A 89 15.34 -12.53 -9.17
N LEU A 90 14.92 -13.75 -8.88
CA LEU A 90 15.72 -14.67 -8.07
C LEU A 90 16.86 -15.32 -8.87
N GLU A 91 16.85 -15.24 -10.20
CA GLU A 91 17.96 -15.68 -11.03
C GLU A 91 19.14 -14.73 -10.87
N ASP A 92 18.91 -13.43 -11.02
CA ASP A 92 19.95 -12.42 -10.89
C ASP A 92 20.41 -12.25 -9.43
N MET A 93 19.52 -12.44 -8.45
CA MET A 93 19.84 -12.28 -7.04
C MET A 93 20.49 -13.51 -6.40
N LEU A 94 19.97 -14.70 -6.70
CA LEU A 94 20.30 -15.95 -5.99
C LEU A 94 20.74 -17.08 -6.92
N GLY A 95 20.73 -16.87 -8.24
CA GLY A 95 21.01 -17.91 -9.24
C GLY A 95 19.87 -18.91 -9.43
N TRP A 96 18.68 -18.65 -8.88
CA TRP A 96 17.52 -19.52 -9.05
C TRP A 96 16.87 -19.24 -10.41
N ARG A 97 17.33 -20.00 -11.42
CA ARG A 97 16.97 -19.78 -12.82
C ARG A 97 15.46 -19.76 -13.09
N GLY A 98 14.99 -18.71 -13.74
CA GLY A 98 13.59 -18.52 -14.14
C GLY A 98 12.61 -18.41 -12.98
N ALA A 99 13.07 -17.99 -11.80
CA ALA A 99 12.22 -17.80 -10.63
C ALA A 99 12.09 -16.31 -10.28
N GLU A 100 10.87 -15.87 -10.01
CA GLU A 100 10.55 -14.54 -9.48
C GLU A 100 9.78 -14.64 -8.16
N MET A 101 9.90 -13.62 -7.32
CA MET A 101 9.13 -13.49 -6.08
C MET A 101 8.41 -12.15 -6.05
N HIS A 102 7.18 -12.16 -5.56
CA HIS A 102 6.39 -10.96 -5.32
C HIS A 102 5.84 -10.96 -3.89
N VAL A 103 5.87 -9.80 -3.25
CA VAL A 103 5.28 -9.56 -1.92
C VAL A 103 4.55 -8.23 -1.93
N TYR A 104 3.31 -8.24 -1.44
CA TYR A 104 2.51 -7.05 -1.25
C TYR A 104 1.81 -7.05 0.10
N GLY A 105 1.97 -5.96 0.85
CA GLY A 105 1.32 -5.80 2.14
C GLY A 105 1.20 -4.35 2.59
N ILE A 106 0.27 -4.14 3.53
CA ILE A 106 -0.08 -2.81 4.03
C ILE A 106 0.00 -2.76 5.54
N TYR A 107 0.18 -1.55 6.08
CA TYR A 107 0.06 -1.24 7.51
C TYR A 107 -0.76 0.02 7.74
N ASN A 108 -1.65 -0.04 8.73
CA ASN A 108 -2.33 1.14 9.30
C ASN A 108 -2.10 1.21 10.82
N ASN A 109 -1.98 2.42 11.37
CA ASN A 109 -1.77 2.63 12.81
C ASN A 109 -2.98 2.32 13.71
N GLY A 110 -4.11 1.87 13.17
CA GLY A 110 -5.25 1.45 13.98
C GLY A 110 -6.14 2.56 14.50
N GLN A 111 -5.91 3.80 14.13
CA GLN A 111 -6.77 4.89 14.56
C GLN A 111 -8.09 4.90 13.78
N SER A 112 -9.14 5.45 14.39
CA SER A 112 -10.42 5.73 13.76
C SER A 112 -10.95 7.09 14.17
N ILE A 113 -11.27 7.91 13.16
CA ILE A 113 -11.93 9.19 13.32
C ILE A 113 -13.46 9.00 13.28
N SER A 114 -13.98 8.01 12.55
CA SER A 114 -15.40 7.65 12.57
C SER A 114 -15.88 7.24 13.97
N ALA A 115 -15.04 6.57 14.77
CA ALA A 115 -15.35 6.27 16.17
C ALA A 115 -15.52 7.53 17.04
N LEU A 116 -14.90 8.66 16.68
CA LEU A 116 -15.07 9.94 17.37
C LEU A 116 -16.27 10.73 16.86
N VAL A 117 -16.55 10.66 15.55
CA VAL A 117 -17.69 11.32 14.90
C VAL A 117 -19.01 10.59 15.21
N GLY A 118 -18.97 9.28 15.41
CA GLY A 118 -20.14 8.41 15.47
C GLY A 118 -20.66 8.02 14.09
N ASP A 119 -19.78 8.05 13.09
CA ASP A 119 -20.10 7.69 11.72
C ASP A 119 -20.03 6.17 11.50
N ALA A 120 -20.96 5.65 10.70
CA ALA A 120 -21.05 4.23 10.37
C ALA A 120 -20.54 3.90 8.95
N GLN A 121 -20.29 4.91 8.10
CA GLN A 121 -19.91 4.72 6.70
C GLN A 121 -18.42 4.94 6.40
N MET A 122 -17.61 5.16 7.43
CA MET A 122 -16.19 5.52 7.35
C MET A 122 -15.97 6.97 6.87
N VAL A 123 -15.17 7.72 7.62
CA VAL A 123 -14.81 9.11 7.30
C VAL A 123 -13.50 9.15 6.52
N SER A 124 -12.60 8.19 6.76
CA SER A 124 -11.31 8.09 6.06
C SER A 124 -11.03 6.63 5.66
N SER A 125 -10.70 6.39 4.40
CA SER A 125 -10.40 5.05 3.89
C SER A 125 -9.19 4.37 4.54
N ILE A 126 -8.29 5.14 5.16
CA ILE A 126 -7.09 4.62 5.84
C ILE A 126 -7.33 4.38 7.34
N GLU A 127 -8.56 4.54 7.81
CA GLU A 127 -8.91 4.19 9.17
C GLU A 127 -9.19 2.70 9.31
N SER A 128 -8.53 2.05 10.27
CA SER A 128 -8.68 0.59 10.46
C SER A 128 -9.27 0.22 11.82
N GLY A 129 -9.30 1.16 12.78
CA GLY A 129 -9.78 0.94 14.15
C GLY A 129 -8.99 -0.09 14.98
N THR A 130 -8.07 -0.82 14.36
CA THR A 130 -7.14 -1.76 15.00
C THR A 130 -5.83 -1.74 14.24
N PRO A 131 -4.68 -1.58 14.92
CA PRO A 131 -3.38 -1.57 14.25
C PRO A 131 -3.08 -2.98 13.75
N ALA A 132 -2.82 -3.11 12.45
CA ALA A 132 -2.51 -4.39 11.85
C ALA A 132 -1.61 -4.20 10.63
N VAL A 133 -0.69 -5.16 10.47
CA VAL A 133 -0.03 -5.42 9.19
C VAL A 133 -0.86 -6.48 8.47
N LYS A 134 -1.22 -6.24 7.22
CA LYS A 134 -1.94 -7.20 6.39
C LYS A 134 -1.06 -7.55 5.19
N LEU A 135 -0.78 -8.84 5.05
CA LEU A 135 -0.13 -9.40 3.87
C LEU A 135 -1.21 -9.79 2.87
N TYR A 136 -1.20 -9.19 1.69
CA TYR A 136 -2.18 -9.47 0.63
C TYR A 136 -1.65 -10.52 -0.33
N GLU A 137 -0.39 -10.39 -0.75
CA GLU A 137 0.23 -11.34 -1.66
C GLU A 137 1.65 -11.68 -1.19
N ALA A 138 2.02 -12.94 -1.37
CA ALA A 138 3.36 -13.45 -1.15
C ALA A 138 3.52 -14.76 -1.90
N TRP A 139 4.11 -14.71 -3.08
CA TRP A 139 4.23 -15.86 -3.96
C TRP A 139 5.57 -15.90 -4.67
N ILE A 140 5.93 -17.11 -5.13
CA ILE A 140 7.04 -17.37 -6.04
C ILE A 140 6.46 -17.97 -7.31
N ASP A 141 6.92 -17.49 -8.46
CA ASP A 141 6.64 -18.08 -9.76
C ASP A 141 7.92 -18.70 -10.31
N GLN A 142 7.81 -19.93 -10.82
CA GLN A 142 8.88 -20.66 -11.45
C GLN A 142 8.50 -21.00 -12.89
N MET A 143 9.25 -20.47 -13.84
CA MET A 143 9.16 -20.88 -15.24
C MET A 143 9.85 -22.25 -15.44
N LEU A 144 9.11 -23.22 -15.99
CA LEU A 144 9.61 -24.56 -16.32
C LEU A 144 9.93 -24.69 -17.82
N SER A 145 9.15 -24.02 -18.67
CA SER A 145 9.38 -23.82 -20.10
C SER A 145 8.75 -22.49 -20.55
N PRO A 146 8.99 -22.02 -21.79
CA PRO A 146 8.37 -20.77 -22.26
C PRO A 146 6.83 -20.74 -22.21
N GLU A 147 6.16 -21.90 -22.26
CA GLU A 147 4.70 -22.01 -22.17
C GLU A 147 4.19 -22.57 -20.82
N LEU A 148 5.07 -22.83 -19.85
CA LEU A 148 4.69 -23.46 -18.58
C LEU A 148 5.40 -22.83 -17.40
N SER A 149 4.61 -22.32 -16.45
CA SER A 149 5.08 -21.87 -15.16
C SER A 149 4.27 -22.48 -14.02
N VAL A 150 4.82 -22.43 -12.81
CA VAL A 150 4.16 -22.85 -11.58
C VAL A 150 4.33 -21.76 -10.55
N ARG A 151 3.20 -21.26 -10.05
CA ARG A 151 3.14 -20.28 -8.96
C ARG A 151 2.71 -20.93 -7.65
N ALA A 152 3.37 -20.56 -6.57
CA ALA A 152 3.03 -21.04 -5.23
C ALA A 152 3.12 -19.90 -4.21
N GLY A 153 2.06 -19.73 -3.41
CA GLY A 153 2.03 -18.74 -2.33
C GLY A 153 0.62 -18.25 -2.00
N LEU A 154 0.58 -17.14 -1.27
CA LEU A 154 -0.62 -16.33 -1.09
C LEU A 154 -0.78 -15.45 -2.34
N TYR A 155 -1.87 -15.63 -3.05
CA TYR A 155 -2.13 -14.97 -4.33
C TYR A 155 -3.62 -14.66 -4.45
N ASP A 156 -3.98 -13.46 -4.91
CA ASP A 156 -5.37 -13.12 -5.18
C ASP A 156 -5.78 -13.63 -6.57
N LEU A 157 -6.56 -14.71 -6.59
CA LEU A 157 -7.05 -15.32 -7.83
C LEU A 157 -7.98 -14.41 -8.63
N ASN A 158 -8.58 -13.38 -8.02
CA ASN A 158 -9.42 -12.44 -8.78
C ASN A 158 -8.58 -11.61 -9.78
N SER A 159 -7.29 -11.42 -9.52
CA SER A 159 -6.37 -10.66 -10.38
C SER A 159 -6.17 -11.32 -11.76
N GLU A 160 -6.28 -12.65 -11.87
CA GLU A 160 -6.12 -13.40 -13.14
C GLU A 160 -7.45 -13.79 -13.80
N PHE A 161 -8.50 -14.03 -13.01
CA PHE A 161 -9.73 -14.70 -13.49
C PHE A 161 -10.97 -13.81 -13.54
N ASP A 162 -10.91 -12.56 -13.06
CA ASP A 162 -12.03 -11.59 -13.12
C ASP A 162 -11.92 -10.58 -14.29
N VAL A 163 -11.11 -10.91 -15.31
CA VAL A 163 -11.07 -10.16 -16.56
C VAL A 163 -12.26 -10.58 -17.43
N LEU A 164 -13.39 -9.89 -17.29
CA LEU A 164 -14.50 -9.99 -18.26
C LEU A 164 -14.09 -9.34 -19.59
N GLU A 165 -13.53 -10.13 -20.51
CA GLU A 165 -13.24 -9.72 -21.91
C GLU A 165 -14.51 -9.27 -22.67
N SER A 166 -15.70 -9.53 -22.11
CA SER A 166 -17.02 -9.28 -22.71
C SER A 166 -17.60 -7.87 -22.51
N ALA A 167 -16.92 -6.91 -21.86
CA ALA A 167 -17.49 -5.58 -21.64
C ALA A 167 -17.47 -4.63 -22.87
N GLY A 168 -16.92 -5.07 -24.01
CA GLY A 168 -16.76 -4.24 -25.22
C GLY A 168 -17.85 -4.38 -26.30
N GLY A 169 -18.95 -5.09 -26.02
CA GLY A 169 -19.92 -5.49 -27.04
C GLY A 169 -21.34 -4.98 -26.85
N PHE A 170 -21.56 -3.66 -26.79
CA PHE A 170 -22.85 -3.03 -27.12
C PHE A 170 -22.65 -1.67 -27.77
#